data_AF-A0A925KDD7-F1
#
_entry.id   AF-A0A925KDD7-F1
#
_cell.length_a   1.000
_cell.length_b   1.000
_cell.length_c   1.000
_cell.angle_alpha   90.00
_cell.angle_beta   90.00
_cell.angle_gamma   90.00
#
_symmetry.space_group_name_H-M   'P 1'
#
loop_
_entity.id
_entity.type
_entity.pdbx_description
1 polymer ?
#
loop_
_entity_poly.entity_id
_entity_poly.type
_entity_poly.pdbx_seq_one_letter_code
_entity_poly.pdbx_strand_id
1 'polypeptide(L)' 'SDKPLHGEIKLPGMANTFYRERVDQHLRIGMRAVELLRQERPGSLHSRKLRSFAEVAFQ' A
#
# COMPACT_ATOMS: atom_id res chain seq x y z
N SER A 1 12.05 -4.61 3.81
CA SER A 1 11.65 -5.87 4.47
C SER A 1 12.81 -6.82 4.59
N ASP A 2 13.71 -6.94 3.61
CA ASP A 2 15.12 -7.30 3.86
C ASP A 2 15.95 -6.98 2.61
N LYS A 3 17.29 -7.01 2.73
CA LYS A 3 18.21 -6.90 1.59
C LYS A 3 18.91 -8.24 1.36
N PRO A 4 18.28 -9.18 0.62
CA PRO A 4 18.78 -10.55 0.52
C PRO A 4 20.18 -10.68 -0.07
N LEU A 5 20.64 -9.70 -0.85
CA LEU A 5 21.97 -9.69 -1.48
C LEU A 5 23.10 -9.14 -0.58
N HIS A 6 22.81 -8.65 0.63
CA HIS A 6 23.79 -7.93 1.46
C HIS A 6 24.18 -8.66 2.76
N GLY A 7 23.84 -9.95 2.91
CA GLY A 7 24.30 -10.77 4.03
C GLY A 7 23.79 -10.36 5.43
N GLU A 8 23.04 -9.27 5.55
CA GLU A 8 22.41 -8.85 6.79
C GLU A 8 21.14 -9.69 7.06
N ILE A 9 21.32 -10.91 7.58
CA ILE A 9 20.22 -11.64 8.22
C ILE A 9 19.82 -10.84 9.46
N LYS A 10 18.61 -10.26 9.46
CA LYS A 10 18.07 -9.53 10.61
C LYS A 10 17.99 -10.48 11.82
N LEU A 11 18.91 -10.34 12.78
CA LEU A 11 18.84 -11.08 14.04
C LEU A 11 17.59 -10.65 14.84
N PRO A 12 16.76 -11.60 15.32
CA PRO A 12 15.59 -11.27 16.12
C PRO A 12 16.03 -10.65 17.44
N GLY A 13 15.72 -9.36 17.65
CA GLY A 13 16.00 -8.65 18.91
C GLY A 13 16.52 -7.23 18.72
N MET A 14 17.51 -7.01 17.86
CA MET A 14 18.10 -5.68 17.61
C MET A 14 17.31 -4.83 16.58
N ALA A 15 16.49 -5.46 15.73
CA ALA A 15 15.76 -4.78 14.66
C ALA A 15 14.45 -4.10 15.11
N ASN A 16 14.11 -4.09 16.41
CA ASN A 16 12.76 -3.78 16.87
C ASN A 16 12.33 -2.32 16.64
N THR A 17 13.12 -1.31 17.03
CA THR A 17 12.68 0.10 16.96
C THR A 17 12.56 0.59 15.52
N PHE A 18 13.60 0.40 14.70
CA PHE A 18 13.55 0.79 13.29
C PHE A 18 12.48 0.03 12.51
N TYR A 19 12.32 -1.27 12.74
CA TYR A 19 11.25 -2.04 12.10
C TYR A 19 9.87 -1.53 12.52
N ARG A 20 9.65 -1.30 13.82
CA ARG A 20 8.37 -0.79 14.35
C ARG A 20 8.04 0.59 13.79
N GLU A 21 9.00 1.51 13.77
CA GLU A 21 8.84 2.84 13.18
C GLU A 21 8.48 2.75 11.69
N ARG A 22 9.14 1.86 10.94
CA ARG A 22 8.84 1.67 9.51
C ARG A 22 7.48 1.03 9.27
N VAL A 23 7.08 0.08 10.11
CA VAL A 23 5.75 -0.55 10.04
C VAL A 23 4.66 0.49 10.35
N ASP A 24 4.83 1.29 11.40
CA ASP A 24 3.90 2.37 11.75
C ASP A 24 3.83 3.43 10.64
N GLN A 25 4.97 3.87 10.12
CA GLN A 25 5.02 4.79 8.97
C GLN A 25 4.30 4.21 7.75
N HIS A 26 4.53 2.94 7.43
CA HIS A 26 3.91 2.27 6.29
C HIS A 26 2.38 2.25 6.43
N LEU A 27 1.88 1.91 7.63
CA LEU A 27 0.45 1.92 7.91
C LEU A 27 -0.14 3.32 7.76
N ARG A 28 0.51 4.35 8.31
CA ARG A 28 0.05 5.75 8.20
C ARG A 28 -0.04 6.22 6.76
N ILE A 29 0.95 5.88 5.92
CA ILE A 29 0.93 6.19 4.49
C ILE A 29 -0.25 5.49 3.80
N GLY A 30 -0.48 4.20 4.10
CA GLY A 30 -1.60 3.45 3.56
C GLY A 30 -2.96 4.04 3.94
N MET A 31 -3.15 4.38 5.21
CA MET A 31 -4.38 5.03 5.69
C MET A 31 -4.59 6.38 5.00
N ARG A 32 -3.53 7.20 4.89
CA ARG A 32 -3.62 8.50 4.21
C ARG A 32 -3.99 8.36 2.73
N ALA A 33 -3.46 7.33 2.05
CA ALA A 33 -3.84 7.06 0.67
C ALA A 33 -5.33 6.72 0.56
N VAL A 34 -5.86 5.87 1.44
CA VAL A 34 -7.30 5.53 1.46
C VAL A 34 -8.17 6.75 1.74
N GLU A 35 -7.75 7.64 2.66
CA GLU A 35 -8.45 8.90 2.92
C GLU A 35 -8.52 9.80 1.69
N LEU A 36 -7.41 9.94 0.95
CA LEU A 36 -7.37 10.72 -0.28
C LEU A 36 -8.30 10.14 -1.34
N LEU A 37 -8.26 8.83 -1.55
CA LEU A 37 -9.14 8.14 -2.51
C LEU A 37 -10.62 8.28 -2.13
N ARG A 38 -10.94 8.30 -0.83
CA ARG A 38 -12.31 8.52 -0.34
C ARG A 38 -12.81 9.96 -0.56
N GLN A 39 -11.91 10.93 -0.54
CA GLN A 39 -12.24 12.35 -0.75
C GLN A 39 -12.46 12.72 -2.22
N GLU A 40 -12.08 11.84 -3.15
CA GLU A 40 -12.32 12.08 -4.57
C GLU A 40 -13.82 12.13 -4.90
N ARG A 41 -14.15 12.79 -6.01
CA ARG A 41 -15.53 12.87 -6.49
C ARG A 41 -16.09 11.47 -6.77
N PRO A 42 -17.39 11.21 -6.55
CA PRO A 42 -18.03 9.94 -6.92
C PRO A 42 -17.70 9.56 -8.37
N GLY A 43 -17.21 8.35 -8.58
CA GLY A 43 -16.80 7.85 -9.90
C GLY A 43 -15.39 8.23 -10.36
N SER A 44 -14.61 9.00 -9.59
CA SER A 44 -13.22 9.36 -9.93
C SER A 44 -12.23 8.21 -9.65
N LEU A 45 -12.44 7.48 -8.56
CA LEU A 45 -11.57 6.37 -8.14
C LEU A 45 -11.48 5.27 -9.20
N HIS A 46 -12.62 4.90 -9.80
CA HIS A 46 -12.68 3.87 -10.83
C HIS A 46 -12.55 4.51 -12.21
N SER A 47 -11.49 4.14 -12.92
CA SER A 47 -11.25 4.58 -14.30
C SER A 47 -11.45 3.46 -15.30
N ARG A 48 -11.34 3.77 -16.59
CA ARG A 48 -11.50 2.77 -17.66
C ARG A 48 -10.35 1.76 -17.78
N LYS A 49 -9.33 1.86 -16.93
CA LYS A 49 -8.10 1.02 -17.01
C LYS A 49 -8.35 -0.48 -16.82
N LEU A 50 -9.47 -0.84 -16.20
CA LEU A 50 -9.87 -2.22 -15.96
C LEU A 50 -11.00 -2.71 -16.90
N ARG A 51 -11.49 -1.86 -17.81
CA ARG A 51 -12.60 -2.23 -18.71
C ARG A 51 -12.13 -3.21 -19.78
N SER A 52 -12.94 -4.23 -20.05
CA SER A 52 -12.74 -5.16 -21.17
C SER A 52 -13.66 -4.80 -22.34
N PHE A 53 -13.41 -5.36 -23.53
CA PHE A 53 -14.25 -5.14 -24.71
C PHE A 53 -15.69 -5.68 -24.56
N ALA A 54 -15.91 -6.66 -23.67
CA ALA A 54 -17.21 -7.29 -23.41
C ALA A 54 -17.75 -6.93 -22.02
N GLU A 55 -17.37 -5.76 -21.50
CA GLU A 55 -17.75 -5.35 -20.15
C GLU A 55 -19.27 -5.24 -19.99
N VAL A 56 -19.79 -5.86 -18.94
CA VAL A 56 -21.21 -5.83 -18.59
C VAL A 56 -21.53 -4.59 -17.76
N ALA A 57 -22.73 -4.02 -17.96
CA ALA A 57 -23.19 -2.89 -17.17
C ALA A 57 -23.60 -3.35 -15.77
N PHE A 58 -22.66 -3.31 -14.83
CA PHE A 58 -22.97 -3.33 -13.39
C PHE A 58 -22.06 -2.31 -12.69
N GLN A 59 -22.68 -1.43 -11.89
CA GLN A 59 -22.02 -0.51 -10.96
C GLN A 59 -22.63 -0.70 -9.57
#